data_AF-A0A1F2T7E8-F1
#
_entry.id   AF-A0A1F2T7E8-F1
#
_cell.length_a   1.000
_cell.length_b   1.000
_cell.length_c   1.000
_cell.angle_alpha   90.00
_cell.angle_beta   90.00
_cell.angle_gamma   90.00
#
_symmetry.space_group_name_H-M   'P 1'
#
loop_
_entity.id
_entity.type
_entity.pdbx_description
1 polymer ?
#
loop_
_entity_poly.entity_id
_entity_poly.type
_entity_poly.pdbx_seq_one_letter_code
_entity_poly.pdbx_strand_id
1 'polypeptide(L)'
;MLPLKHQLGEYLANRPHTGRSGAHVIGAYRGLQIVELPPRDTVFAGVTVRDTRLRETTGASVVGLWERGKLRPAFPDSVIQSDRVIVLAGTAAQIAALNALIPDEKRPAALVLVIGAGKVGQAAIPALRRKSIDVHAIDRNGPALEQMRDEVAGVFPGDAADRRVLDSASIDHVSSVLLTTNDDAMNIYLAVYCRRLNASLRIVSRVTHERNVEAIHRAGADFALSYTTLGAEAVMSLLRGGESGCSGKAWSCSRSPSPRR
;
A
#
# COMPACT_ATOMS: atom_id res chain seq x y z
N MET A 1 -10.97 -13.95 15.89
CA MET A 1 -9.75 -13.27 15.40
C MET A 1 -9.31 -13.94 14.12
N LEU A 2 -9.16 -13.19 13.03
CA LEU A 2 -8.56 -13.72 11.79
C LEU A 2 -7.07 -14.06 12.06
N PRO A 3 -6.54 -15.16 11.51
CA PRO A 3 -5.11 -15.48 11.63
C PRO A 3 -4.24 -14.33 11.09
N LEU A 4 -3.12 -14.00 11.76
CA LEU A 4 -2.24 -12.86 11.42
C LEU A 4 -1.83 -12.81 9.93
N LYS A 5 -1.62 -13.97 9.31
CA LYS A 5 -1.28 -14.08 7.88
C LYS A 5 -2.41 -13.65 6.95
N HIS A 6 -3.66 -13.89 7.36
CA HIS A 6 -4.83 -13.45 6.62
C HIS A 6 -4.97 -11.93 6.68
N GLN A 7 -4.83 -11.35 7.89
CA GLN A 7 -4.86 -9.90 8.06
C GLN A 7 -3.76 -9.23 7.24
N LEU A 8 -2.53 -9.76 7.26
CA LEU A 8 -1.45 -9.23 6.43
C LEU A 8 -1.80 -9.27 4.94
N GLY A 9 -2.38 -10.37 4.43
CA GLY A 9 -2.81 -10.46 3.04
C GLY A 9 -3.83 -9.37 2.67
N GLU A 10 -4.85 -9.17 3.52
CA GLU A 10 -5.84 -8.10 3.31
C GLU A 10 -5.25 -6.69 3.40
N TYR A 11 -4.35 -6.45 4.36
CA TYR A 11 -3.65 -5.18 4.48
C TYR A 11 -2.78 -4.89 3.26
N LEU A 12 -2.11 -5.90 2.71
CA LEU A 12 -1.30 -5.76 1.51
C LEU A 12 -2.17 -5.55 0.27
N ALA A 13 -3.33 -6.23 0.14
CA ALA A 13 -4.29 -6.04 -0.94
C ALA A 13 -4.90 -4.62 -1.01
N ASN A 14 -4.72 -3.80 0.04
CA ASN A 14 -5.09 -2.39 0.08
C ASN A 14 -4.04 -1.46 -0.55
N ARG A 15 -2.84 -1.95 -0.86
CA ARG A 15 -1.69 -1.12 -1.26
C ARG A 15 -1.35 -1.09 -2.76
N PRO A 16 -1.77 -2.01 -3.64
CA PRO A 16 -1.55 -1.90 -5.08
C PRO A 16 -2.17 -0.65 -5.70
N HIS A 17 -1.62 -0.18 -6.81
CA HIS A 17 -2.30 0.77 -7.69
C HIS A 17 -3.51 0.07 -8.32
N THR A 18 -4.68 0.39 -7.80
CA THR A 18 -5.96 -0.17 -8.23
C THR A 18 -6.51 0.48 -9.51
N GLY A 19 -5.68 1.23 -10.24
CA GLY A 19 -6.12 2.03 -11.39
C GLY A 19 -6.95 3.26 -11.01
N ARG A 20 -7.33 3.41 -9.72
CA ARG A 20 -7.94 4.64 -9.21
C ARG A 20 -6.88 5.64 -8.80
N SER A 21 -6.92 6.81 -9.43
CA SER A 21 -6.25 8.01 -8.92
C SER A 21 -7.08 8.54 -7.74
N GLY A 22 -6.57 8.49 -6.52
CA GLY A 22 -7.34 8.95 -5.36
C GLY A 22 -6.76 8.58 -4.00
N ALA A 23 -7.29 9.21 -2.96
CA ALA A 23 -6.89 8.96 -1.58
C ALA A 23 -7.48 7.63 -1.07
N HIS A 24 -6.62 6.77 -0.55
CA HIS A 24 -6.98 5.46 -0.03
C HIS A 24 -7.16 5.49 1.49
N VAL A 25 -8.35 5.11 1.98
CA VAL A 25 -8.62 5.09 3.43
C VAL A 25 -7.85 3.96 4.12
N ILE A 26 -6.97 4.32 5.04
CA ILE A 26 -6.18 3.37 5.84
C ILE A 26 -6.78 3.10 7.22
N GLY A 27 -7.68 3.97 7.67
CA GLY A 27 -8.37 3.82 8.94
C GLY A 27 -9.40 4.92 9.15
N ALA A 28 -10.28 4.70 10.13
CA ALA A 28 -11.25 5.70 10.55
C ALA A 28 -11.38 5.69 12.07
N TYR A 29 -11.52 6.88 12.67
CA TYR A 29 -11.72 7.06 14.10
C TYR A 29 -12.62 8.27 14.36
N ARG A 30 -13.72 8.06 15.09
CA ARG A 30 -14.67 9.12 15.49
C ARG A 30 -15.08 10.07 14.34
N GLY A 31 -15.39 9.50 13.17
CA GLY A 31 -15.81 10.24 11.98
C GLY A 31 -14.68 10.88 11.16
N LEU A 32 -13.42 10.75 11.61
CA LEU A 32 -12.22 11.14 10.88
C LEU A 32 -11.66 9.94 10.13
N GLN A 33 -11.45 10.06 8.83
CA GLN A 33 -10.75 9.10 8.00
C GLN A 33 -9.28 9.52 7.88
N ILE A 34 -8.38 8.55 8.04
CA ILE A 34 -6.97 8.70 7.68
C ILE A 34 -6.81 8.07 6.31
N VAL A 35 -6.20 8.81 5.39
CA VAL A 35 -6.05 8.40 4.00
C VAL A 35 -4.61 8.54 3.55
N GLU A 36 -4.20 7.66 2.64
CA GLU A 36 -2.94 7.74 1.92
C GLU A 36 -3.18 8.20 0.49
N LEU A 37 -2.39 9.15 0.03
CA LEU A 37 -2.43 9.66 -1.33
C LEU A 37 -1.02 9.61 -1.92
N PRO A 38 -0.76 8.70 -2.88
CA PRO A 38 0.43 8.78 -3.71
C PRO A 38 0.38 10.11 -4.49
N PRO A 39 1.42 10.96 -4.38
CA PRO A 39 1.49 12.23 -5.10
C PRO A 39 1.85 12.03 -6.57
N ARG A 40 2.43 10.87 -6.93
CA ARG A 40 2.69 10.49 -8.32
C ARG A 40 1.41 10.63 -9.14
N ASP A 41 1.51 11.32 -10.26
CA ASP A 41 0.39 11.58 -11.18
C ASP A 41 -0.71 12.47 -10.57
N THR A 42 -0.38 13.28 -9.57
CA THR A 42 -1.25 14.34 -9.01
C THR A 42 -0.58 15.71 -9.14
N VAL A 43 -1.37 16.78 -9.03
CA VAL A 43 -0.86 18.16 -8.95
C VAL A 43 -0.05 18.46 -7.68
N PHE A 44 0.03 17.50 -6.75
CA PHE A 44 0.73 17.67 -5.48
C PHE A 44 2.21 17.25 -5.53
N ALA A 45 2.67 16.59 -6.60
CA ALA A 45 4.08 16.24 -6.73
C ALA A 45 4.94 17.48 -7.05
N GLY A 46 6.07 17.62 -6.36
CA GLY A 46 7.04 18.70 -6.54
C GLY A 46 6.70 20.02 -5.85
N VAL A 47 5.51 20.14 -5.24
CA VAL A 47 5.09 21.34 -4.52
C VAL A 47 5.23 21.18 -3.00
N THR A 48 5.29 22.30 -2.28
CA THR A 48 5.28 22.27 -0.80
C THR A 48 3.88 21.95 -0.28
N VAL A 49 3.78 21.40 0.94
CA VAL A 49 2.50 21.15 1.60
C VAL A 49 1.63 22.42 1.65
N ARG A 50 2.24 23.59 1.88
CA ARG A 50 1.53 24.88 1.87
C ARG A 50 0.95 25.17 0.49
N ASP A 51 1.76 25.03 -0.56
CA ASP A 51 1.37 25.41 -1.91
C ASP A 51 0.31 24.47 -2.51
N THR A 52 0.17 23.25 -1.98
CA THR A 52 -0.97 22.38 -2.34
C THR A 52 -2.33 22.99 -2.00
N ARG A 53 -2.39 23.89 -1.01
CA ARG A 53 -3.62 24.45 -0.43
C ARG A 53 -4.66 23.42 -0.01
N LEU A 54 -4.27 22.16 0.22
CA LEU A 54 -5.17 21.04 0.50
C LEU A 54 -6.13 21.32 1.65
N ARG A 55 -5.63 21.91 2.75
CA ARG A 55 -6.46 22.25 3.90
C ARG A 55 -7.46 23.36 3.61
N GLU A 56 -7.10 24.32 2.78
CA GLU A 56 -7.95 25.46 2.41
C GLU A 56 -9.04 25.04 1.43
N THR A 57 -8.70 24.17 0.47
CA THR A 57 -9.62 23.73 -0.60
C THR A 57 -10.53 22.59 -0.16
N THR A 58 -10.03 21.65 0.64
CA THR A 58 -10.78 20.43 1.02
C THR A 58 -11.15 20.35 2.49
N GLY A 59 -10.46 21.10 3.36
CA GLY A 59 -10.54 20.94 4.81
C GLY A 59 -9.74 19.76 5.38
N ALA A 60 -9.21 18.86 4.54
CA ALA A 60 -8.36 17.76 4.97
C ALA A 60 -6.99 18.27 5.44
N SER A 61 -6.45 17.66 6.50
CA SER A 61 -5.16 18.05 7.07
C SER A 61 -4.07 17.04 6.67
N VAL A 62 -2.96 17.53 6.14
CA VAL A 62 -1.77 16.70 5.93
C VAL A 62 -1.16 16.38 7.29
N VAL A 63 -1.09 15.09 7.61
CA VAL A 63 -0.55 14.56 8.88
C VAL A 63 0.97 14.35 8.75
N GLY A 64 1.39 13.81 7.61
CA GLY A 64 2.77 13.40 7.40
C GLY A 64 3.03 12.91 5.99
N LEU A 65 4.30 12.63 5.73
CA LEU A 65 4.78 12.00 4.50
C LEU A 65 5.41 10.66 4.87
N TRP A 66 4.96 9.57 4.26
CA TRP A 66 5.70 8.32 4.31
C TRP A 66 6.95 8.43 3.45
N GLU A 67 8.09 8.18 4.08
CA GLU A 67 9.40 8.15 3.46
C GLU A 67 10.12 6.87 3.90
N ARG A 68 10.40 5.97 2.95
CA ARG A 68 11.14 4.71 3.19
C ARG A 68 10.59 3.89 4.38
N GLY A 69 9.27 3.72 4.43
CA GLY A 69 8.63 2.96 5.51
C GLY A 69 8.67 3.66 6.87
N LYS A 70 8.86 4.99 6.92
CA LYS A 70 8.67 5.79 8.14
C LYS A 70 7.75 6.97 7.85
N LEU A 71 6.74 7.17 8.69
CA LEU A 71 5.92 8.38 8.64
C LEU A 71 6.70 9.54 9.27
N ARG A 72 7.03 10.53 8.44
CA ARG A 72 7.65 11.79 8.89
C ARG A 72 6.57 12.85 9.05
N PRO A 73 6.62 13.70 10.09
CA PRO A 73 5.72 14.84 10.18
C PRO A 73 5.92 15.75 8.96
N ALA A 74 4.83 16.28 8.43
CA ALA A 74 4.84 17.22 7.32
C ALA A 74 4.72 18.64 7.84
N PHE A 75 5.60 19.52 7.38
CA PHE A 75 5.57 20.96 7.68
C PHE A 75 5.11 21.74 6.46
N PRO A 76 4.65 23.01 6.60
CA PRO A 76 4.16 23.80 5.47
C PRO A 76 5.16 23.94 4.31
N ASP A 77 6.46 23.99 4.62
CA ASP A 77 7.59 24.09 3.68
C ASP A 77 8.10 22.72 3.20
N SER A 78 7.56 21.61 3.72
CA SER A 78 7.96 20.27 3.28
C SER A 78 7.56 20.04 1.83
N VAL A 79 8.54 19.71 0.99
CA VAL A 79 8.31 19.36 -0.42
C VAL A 79 7.77 17.94 -0.54
N ILE A 80 6.67 17.79 -1.28
CA ILE A 80 6.05 16.51 -1.59
C ILE A 80 6.75 15.93 -2.81
N GLN A 81 7.59 14.92 -2.60
CA GLN A 81 8.26 14.22 -3.70
C GLN A 81 7.36 13.15 -4.30
N SER A 82 7.52 12.87 -5.60
CA SER A 82 6.69 11.91 -6.34
C SER A 82 6.80 10.46 -5.85
N ASP A 83 7.88 10.12 -5.16
CA ASP A 83 8.19 8.81 -4.60
C ASP A 83 7.74 8.64 -3.13
N ARG A 84 7.18 9.69 -2.51
CA ARG A 84 6.64 9.65 -1.14
C ARG A 84 5.15 9.31 -1.16
N VAL A 85 4.54 9.06 0.00
CA VAL A 85 3.08 8.95 0.13
C VAL A 85 2.58 9.99 1.13
N ILE A 86 1.60 10.81 0.73
CA ILE A 86 0.99 11.80 1.61
C ILE A 86 0.00 11.08 2.53
N VAL A 87 0.07 11.33 3.83
CA VAL A 87 -0.95 10.90 4.79
C VAL A 87 -1.81 12.10 5.17
N LEU A 88 -3.12 12.00 4.94
CA LEU A 88 -4.08 13.04 5.29
C LEU A 88 -5.10 12.52 6.29
N ALA A 89 -5.70 13.42 7.05
CA ALA A 89 -6.84 13.14 7.91
C ALA A 89 -7.97 14.13 7.64
N GLY A 90 -9.19 13.63 7.47
CA GLY A 90 -10.38 14.45 7.21
C GLY A 90 -11.68 13.67 7.40
N THR A 91 -12.82 14.35 7.48
CA THR A 91 -14.14 13.68 7.48
C THR A 91 -14.43 13.07 6.11
N ALA A 92 -15.43 12.18 6.03
CA ALA A 92 -15.83 11.59 4.74
C ALA A 92 -16.13 12.65 3.65
N ALA A 93 -16.75 13.77 4.03
CA ALA A 93 -17.01 14.89 3.11
C ALA A 93 -15.71 15.58 2.65
N GLN A 94 -14.74 15.77 3.54
CA GLN A 94 -13.44 16.35 3.20
C GLN A 94 -12.62 15.42 2.29
N ILE A 95 -12.66 14.11 2.55
CA ILE A 95 -12.01 13.11 1.69
C ILE A 95 -12.69 13.03 0.31
N ALA A 96 -14.01 13.17 0.25
CA ALA A 96 -14.72 13.26 -1.03
C ALA A 96 -14.29 14.52 -1.81
N ALA A 97 -14.17 15.67 -1.16
CA ALA A 97 -13.66 16.90 -1.77
C ALA A 97 -12.21 16.75 -2.26
N LEU A 98 -11.35 16.06 -1.49
CA LEU A 98 -9.99 15.72 -1.92
C LEU A 98 -9.99 14.87 -3.19
N ASN A 99 -10.79 13.80 -3.23
CA ASN A 99 -10.87 12.94 -4.40
C ASN A 99 -11.40 13.68 -5.63
N ALA A 100 -12.25 14.70 -5.46
CA ALA A 100 -12.73 15.54 -6.57
C ALA A 100 -11.63 16.43 -7.18
N LEU A 101 -10.54 16.72 -6.45
CA LEU A 101 -9.38 17.46 -6.99
C LEU A 101 -8.44 16.57 -7.80
N ILE A 102 -8.56 15.26 -7.69
CA ILE A 102 -7.70 14.29 -8.37
C ILE A 102 -8.50 13.79 -9.57
N PRO A 103 -8.06 14.07 -10.82
CA PRO A 103 -8.75 13.57 -12.00
C PRO A 103 -8.86 12.04 -11.92
N ASP A 104 -10.08 11.51 -12.04
CA ASP A 104 -10.32 10.08 -12.20
C ASP A 104 -9.95 9.72 -13.65
N GLU A 105 -8.64 9.68 -13.92
CA GLU A 105 -8.16 9.10 -15.17
C GLU A 105 -8.58 7.64 -15.17
N LYS A 106 -9.47 7.27 -16.10
CA LYS A 106 -9.79 5.89 -16.44
C LYS A 106 -8.50 5.20 -16.86
N ARG A 107 -7.77 4.65 -15.90
CA ARG A 107 -6.65 3.76 -16.18
C ARG A 107 -7.23 2.43 -16.66
N PRO A 108 -6.51 1.72 -17.55
CA PRO A 108 -6.86 0.35 -17.87
C PRO A 108 -7.03 -0.46 -16.59
N ALA A 109 -7.89 -1.48 -16.63
CA ALA A 109 -8.18 -2.35 -15.49
C ALA A 109 -6.87 -2.76 -14.81
N ALA A 110 -6.77 -2.48 -13.51
CA ALA A 110 -5.54 -2.75 -12.77
C ALA A 110 -5.32 -4.26 -12.69
N LEU A 111 -4.28 -4.73 -13.36
CA LEU A 111 -3.77 -6.09 -13.21
C LEU A 111 -2.70 -6.10 -12.14
N VAL A 112 -2.89 -6.90 -11.10
CA VAL A 112 -1.91 -7.10 -10.02
C VAL A 112 -1.28 -8.47 -10.14
N LEU A 113 0.05 -8.53 -10.11
CA LEU A 113 0.78 -9.80 -10.06
C LEU A 113 1.10 -10.15 -8.60
N VAL A 114 0.61 -11.27 -8.11
CA VAL A 114 0.91 -11.82 -6.79
C VAL A 114 1.98 -12.91 -6.94
N ILE A 115 3.13 -12.72 -6.28
CA ILE A 115 4.24 -13.68 -6.29
C ILE A 115 4.32 -14.36 -4.92
N GLY A 116 3.87 -15.61 -4.87
CA GLY A 116 3.77 -16.43 -3.66
C GLY A 116 2.31 -16.73 -3.28
N ALA A 117 1.81 -17.89 -3.70
CA ALA A 117 0.50 -18.47 -3.41
C ALA A 117 0.39 -19.13 -2.02
N GLY A 118 1.27 -18.76 -1.09
CA GLY A 118 1.15 -19.17 0.31
C GLY A 118 0.00 -18.47 1.05
N LYS A 119 -0.10 -18.68 2.37
CA LYS A 119 -1.20 -18.15 3.21
C LYS A 119 -1.47 -16.64 3.06
N VAL A 120 -0.44 -15.82 2.80
CA VAL A 120 -0.61 -14.36 2.61
C VAL A 120 -1.15 -14.05 1.23
N GLY A 121 -0.62 -14.69 0.18
CA GLY A 121 -1.13 -14.55 -1.19
C GLY A 121 -2.58 -15.03 -1.30
N GLN A 122 -2.89 -16.19 -0.72
CA GLN A 122 -4.26 -16.75 -0.64
C GLN A 122 -5.26 -15.82 0.07
N ALA A 123 -4.80 -14.97 0.98
CA ALA A 123 -5.66 -13.96 1.61
C ALA A 123 -5.74 -12.66 0.82
N ALA A 124 -4.65 -12.28 0.14
CA ALA A 124 -4.60 -11.07 -0.67
C ALA A 124 -5.43 -11.18 -1.95
N ILE A 125 -5.40 -12.32 -2.63
CA ILE A 125 -6.10 -12.55 -3.91
C ILE A 125 -7.61 -12.32 -3.80
N PRO A 126 -8.36 -12.95 -2.86
CA PRO A 126 -9.78 -12.66 -2.69
C PRO A 126 -10.06 -11.19 -2.35
N ALA A 127 -9.19 -10.56 -1.55
CA ALA A 127 -9.33 -9.16 -1.17
C ALA A 127 -9.13 -8.19 -2.34
N LEU A 128 -8.26 -8.53 -3.30
CA LEU A 128 -8.11 -7.81 -4.57
C LEU A 128 -9.33 -8.04 -5.46
N ARG A 129 -9.79 -9.29 -5.60
CA ARG A 129 -10.95 -9.64 -6.41
C ARG A 129 -12.23 -8.93 -5.97
N ARG A 130 -12.46 -8.80 -4.65
CA ARG A 130 -13.61 -8.03 -4.10
C ARG A 130 -13.63 -6.56 -4.52
N LYS A 131 -12.50 -6.03 -5.03
CA LYS A 131 -12.38 -4.67 -5.56
C LYS A 131 -12.41 -4.61 -7.07
N SER A 132 -12.77 -5.72 -7.73
CA SER A 132 -12.78 -5.86 -9.19
C SER A 132 -11.41 -5.60 -9.82
N ILE A 133 -10.34 -6.07 -9.16
CA ILE A 133 -8.96 -6.01 -9.65
C ILE A 133 -8.61 -7.40 -10.19
N ASP A 134 -8.14 -7.46 -11.43
CA ASP A 134 -7.67 -8.70 -12.02
C ASP A 134 -6.32 -9.09 -11.42
N VAL A 135 -6.12 -10.39 -11.24
CA VAL A 135 -4.93 -10.91 -10.57
C VAL A 135 -4.26 -11.98 -11.42
N HIS A 136 -2.95 -11.89 -11.54
CA HIS A 136 -2.09 -13.01 -11.95
C HIS A 136 -1.35 -13.55 -10.74
N ALA A 137 -1.15 -14.87 -10.67
CA ALA A 137 -0.46 -15.51 -9.55
C ALA A 137 0.72 -16.37 -10.01
N ILE A 138 1.89 -16.18 -9.40
CA ILE A 138 3.08 -17.04 -9.59
C ILE A 138 3.40 -17.75 -8.27
N ASP A 139 3.66 -19.05 -8.34
CA ASP A 139 4.26 -19.85 -7.26
C ASP A 139 4.91 -21.11 -7.83
N ARG A 140 5.87 -21.69 -7.12
CA ARG A 140 6.48 -22.98 -7.48
C ARG A 140 5.57 -24.16 -7.12
N ASN A 141 4.67 -23.97 -6.16
CA ASN A 141 3.71 -24.96 -5.70
C ASN A 141 2.47 -24.96 -6.61
N GLY A 142 2.52 -25.77 -7.67
CA GLY A 142 1.40 -25.98 -8.59
C GLY A 142 0.07 -26.30 -7.90
N PRO A 143 0.01 -27.26 -6.94
CA PRO A 143 -1.21 -27.53 -6.19
C PRO A 143 -1.81 -26.32 -5.46
N ALA A 144 -0.99 -25.43 -4.89
CA ALA A 144 -1.48 -24.23 -4.23
C ALA A 144 -2.04 -23.20 -5.23
N LEU A 145 -1.47 -23.09 -6.43
CA LEU A 145 -1.99 -22.25 -7.52
C LEU A 145 -3.30 -22.79 -8.08
N GLU A 146 -3.41 -24.11 -8.23
CA GLU A 146 -4.62 -24.71 -8.83
C GLU A 146 -5.85 -24.46 -7.94
N GLN A 147 -5.68 -24.42 -6.62
CA GLN A 147 -6.75 -24.08 -5.67
C GLN A 147 -7.34 -22.68 -5.86
N MET A 148 -6.58 -21.75 -6.43
CA MET A 148 -7.00 -20.35 -6.64
C MET A 148 -7.28 -20.03 -8.11
N ARG A 149 -7.26 -21.03 -9.00
CA ARG A 149 -7.41 -20.84 -10.45
C ARG A 149 -8.69 -20.10 -10.83
N ASP A 150 -9.79 -20.37 -10.12
CA ASP A 150 -11.09 -19.73 -10.35
C ASP A 150 -11.22 -18.33 -9.71
N GLU A 151 -10.18 -17.90 -8.99
CA GLU A 151 -10.12 -16.60 -8.30
C GLU A 151 -9.21 -15.58 -8.99
N VAL A 152 -8.40 -16.02 -9.95
CA VAL A 152 -7.41 -15.19 -10.64
C VAL A 152 -7.64 -15.22 -12.15
N ALA A 153 -7.16 -14.20 -12.85
CA ALA A 153 -7.19 -14.15 -14.31
C ALA A 153 -6.14 -15.08 -14.94
N GLY A 154 -5.08 -15.43 -14.21
CA GLY A 154 -4.04 -16.33 -14.68
C GLY A 154 -3.18 -16.92 -13.56
N VAL A 155 -2.81 -18.20 -13.71
CA VAL A 155 -1.87 -18.91 -12.83
C VAL A 155 -0.62 -19.30 -13.61
N PHE A 156 0.54 -19.09 -13.01
CA PHE A 156 1.84 -19.25 -13.66
C PHE A 156 2.76 -20.08 -12.73
N PRO A 157 2.70 -21.41 -12.81
CA PRO A 157 3.55 -22.28 -12.00
C PRO A 157 5.01 -22.13 -12.43
N GLY A 158 5.89 -21.80 -11.48
CA GLY A 158 7.30 -21.62 -11.77
C GLY A 158 8.05 -20.78 -10.74
N ASP A 159 9.34 -20.61 -11.00
CA ASP A 159 10.19 -19.74 -10.20
C ASP A 159 10.09 -18.29 -10.70
N ALA A 160 9.67 -17.37 -9.85
CA ALA A 160 9.61 -15.95 -10.18
C ALA A 160 10.98 -15.31 -10.45
N ALA A 161 12.09 -15.98 -10.10
CA ALA A 161 13.43 -15.55 -10.54
C ALA A 161 13.70 -15.83 -12.02
N ASP A 162 12.94 -16.73 -12.66
CA ASP A 162 13.04 -16.98 -14.10
C ASP A 162 12.29 -15.88 -14.88
N ARG A 163 13.03 -15.19 -15.74
CA ARG A 163 12.50 -14.15 -16.63
C ARG A 163 11.28 -14.62 -17.42
N ARG A 164 11.31 -15.85 -17.93
CA ARG A 164 10.27 -16.41 -18.81
C ARG A 164 8.94 -16.57 -18.07
N VAL A 165 8.99 -16.86 -16.77
CA VAL A 165 7.79 -16.97 -15.92
C VAL A 165 7.16 -15.60 -15.70
N LEU A 166 7.98 -14.57 -15.41
CA LEU A 166 7.50 -13.19 -15.27
C LEU A 166 6.93 -12.61 -16.58
N ASP A 167 7.58 -12.89 -17.71
CA ASP A 167 7.10 -12.46 -19.03
C ASP A 167 5.77 -13.12 -19.37
N SER A 168 5.65 -14.42 -19.10
CA SER A 168 4.39 -15.16 -19.29
C SER A 168 3.26 -14.61 -18.42
N ALA A 169 3.59 -14.08 -17.24
CA ALA A 169 2.66 -13.41 -16.34
C ALA A 169 2.40 -11.93 -16.68
N SER A 170 2.93 -11.43 -17.80
CA SER A 170 2.75 -10.06 -18.30
C SER A 170 3.24 -8.97 -17.34
N ILE A 171 4.43 -9.16 -16.74
CA ILE A 171 5.05 -8.20 -15.81
C ILE A 171 5.16 -6.76 -16.35
N ASP A 172 5.27 -6.59 -17.67
CA ASP A 172 5.37 -5.27 -18.31
C ASP A 172 4.02 -4.52 -18.32
N HIS A 173 2.90 -5.24 -18.15
CA HIS A 173 1.55 -4.70 -18.21
C HIS A 173 0.84 -4.64 -16.84
N VAL A 174 1.43 -5.19 -15.79
CA VAL A 174 0.85 -5.14 -14.44
C VAL A 174 1.05 -3.75 -13.82
N SER A 175 0.05 -3.26 -13.10
CA SER A 175 0.13 -1.97 -12.40
C SER A 175 0.86 -2.09 -11.07
N SER A 176 0.92 -3.30 -10.50
CA SER A 176 1.54 -3.57 -9.21
C SER A 176 1.97 -5.03 -9.07
N VAL A 177 2.99 -5.24 -8.24
CA VAL A 177 3.42 -6.56 -7.78
C VAL A 177 3.27 -6.66 -6.28
N LEU A 178 2.69 -7.78 -5.82
CA LEU A 178 2.60 -8.17 -4.42
C LEU A 178 3.57 -9.32 -4.15
N LEU A 179 4.65 -9.04 -3.43
CA LEU A 179 5.65 -10.05 -3.04
C LEU A 179 5.23 -10.69 -1.72
N THR A 180 4.70 -11.90 -1.79
CA THR A 180 4.10 -12.62 -0.67
C THR A 180 4.85 -13.90 -0.29
N THR A 181 6.02 -14.14 -0.88
CA THR A 181 6.88 -15.29 -0.53
C THR A 181 7.30 -15.24 0.94
N ASN A 182 7.65 -16.41 1.50
CA ASN A 182 8.14 -16.50 2.87
C ASN A 182 9.64 -16.22 3.05
N ASP A 183 10.35 -16.00 1.96
CA ASP A 183 11.78 -15.72 1.95
C ASP A 183 11.99 -14.23 1.68
N ASP A 184 12.48 -13.51 2.69
CA ASP A 184 12.74 -12.07 2.58
C ASP A 184 13.87 -11.77 1.59
N ALA A 185 14.88 -12.65 1.46
CA ALA A 185 15.97 -12.46 0.51
C ALA A 185 15.45 -12.60 -0.92
N MET A 186 14.57 -13.57 -1.16
CA MET A 186 13.86 -13.70 -2.44
C MET A 186 12.99 -12.47 -2.75
N ASN A 187 12.23 -11.97 -1.76
CA ASN A 187 11.42 -10.75 -1.95
C ASN A 187 12.29 -9.53 -2.26
N ILE A 188 13.45 -9.36 -1.60
CA ILE A 188 14.39 -8.28 -1.89
C ILE A 188 14.94 -8.40 -3.32
N TYR A 189 15.37 -9.59 -3.73
CA TYR A 189 15.83 -9.86 -5.08
C TYR A 189 14.75 -9.53 -6.12
N LEU A 190 13.53 -10.04 -5.92
CA LEU A 190 12.40 -9.79 -6.81
C LEU A 190 12.02 -8.30 -6.85
N ALA A 191 12.12 -7.56 -5.75
CA ALA A 191 11.88 -6.12 -5.75
C ALA A 191 12.88 -5.38 -6.67
N VAL A 192 14.17 -5.70 -6.58
CA VAL A 192 15.19 -5.16 -7.52
C VAL A 192 14.85 -5.54 -8.94
N TYR A 193 14.52 -6.81 -9.16
CA TYR A 193 14.33 -7.35 -10.49
C TYR A 193 13.10 -6.73 -11.17
N CYS A 194 11.94 -6.78 -10.51
CA CYS A 194 10.71 -6.15 -10.99
C CYS A 194 10.86 -4.64 -11.22
N ARG A 195 11.60 -3.92 -10.36
CA ARG A 195 11.86 -2.48 -10.55
C ARG A 195 12.69 -2.20 -11.80
N ARG A 196 13.65 -3.07 -12.13
CA ARG A 196 14.45 -2.96 -13.37
C ARG A 196 13.63 -3.25 -14.62
N LEU A 197 12.68 -4.19 -14.54
CA LEU A 197 11.79 -4.52 -15.65
C LEU A 197 10.77 -3.41 -15.90
N ASN A 198 10.20 -2.88 -14.83
CA ASN A 198 9.22 -1.80 -14.90
C ASN A 198 9.49 -0.76 -13.82
N ALA A 199 10.12 0.34 -14.23
CA ALA A 199 10.50 1.45 -13.34
C ALA A 199 9.28 2.13 -12.69
N SER A 200 8.09 2.03 -13.29
CA SER A 200 6.85 2.64 -12.80
C SER A 200 6.01 1.70 -11.92
N LEU A 201 6.39 0.43 -11.85
CA LEU A 201 5.66 -0.60 -11.14
C LEU A 201 5.56 -0.28 -9.65
N ARG A 202 4.38 -0.42 -9.06
CA ARG A 202 4.28 -0.37 -7.61
C ARG A 202 4.58 -1.73 -7.00
N ILE A 203 5.59 -1.77 -6.14
CA ILE A 203 6.09 -2.99 -5.52
C ILE A 203 5.73 -2.95 -4.05
N VAL A 204 4.88 -3.88 -3.65
CA VAL A 204 4.40 -4.03 -2.28
C VAL A 204 4.85 -5.39 -1.79
N SER A 205 5.53 -5.44 -0.63
CA SER A 205 6.05 -6.70 -0.11
C SER A 205 5.61 -6.96 1.32
N ARG A 206 5.39 -8.24 1.63
CA ARG A 206 5.53 -8.69 3.02
C ARG A 206 7.00 -8.79 3.38
N VAL A 207 7.29 -8.63 4.67
CA VAL A 207 8.60 -8.91 5.26
C VAL A 207 8.39 -9.77 6.49
N THR A 208 9.25 -10.75 6.70
CA THR A 208 9.20 -11.63 7.86
C THR A 208 9.97 -11.01 9.01
N HIS A 209 11.17 -10.51 8.74
CA HIS A 209 12.06 -9.92 9.73
C HIS A 209 12.16 -8.40 9.55
N GLU A 210 11.87 -7.64 10.61
CA GLU A 210 11.89 -6.18 10.58
C GLU A 210 13.23 -5.58 10.11
N ARG A 211 14.36 -6.24 10.42
CA ARG A 211 15.69 -5.83 9.95
C ARG A 211 15.82 -5.74 8.42
N ASN A 212 14.95 -6.45 7.68
CA ASN A 212 14.96 -6.49 6.22
C ASN A 212 14.08 -5.40 5.58
N VAL A 213 13.30 -4.66 6.37
CA VAL A 213 12.38 -3.61 5.86
C VAL A 213 13.14 -2.52 5.10
N GLU A 214 14.26 -2.05 5.65
CA GLU A 214 15.07 -1.04 4.95
C GLU A 214 15.70 -1.60 3.68
N ALA A 215 16.21 -2.83 3.73
CA ALA A 215 16.84 -3.47 2.58
C ALA A 215 15.87 -3.62 1.40
N ILE A 216 14.63 -4.03 1.65
CA ILE A 216 13.63 -4.17 0.58
C ILE A 216 13.15 -2.83 0.03
N HIS A 217 13.09 -1.78 0.87
CA HIS A 217 12.83 -0.42 0.38
C HIS A 217 13.97 0.07 -0.52
N ARG A 218 15.24 -0.17 -0.15
CA ARG A 218 16.39 0.17 -1.01
C ARG A 218 16.43 -0.65 -2.30
N ALA A 219 15.86 -1.85 -2.28
CA ALA A 219 15.68 -2.67 -3.49
C ALA A 219 14.60 -2.14 -4.44
N GLY A 220 13.80 -1.16 -4.02
CA GLY A 220 12.78 -0.52 -4.85
C GLY A 220 11.35 -0.87 -4.48
N ALA A 221 11.10 -1.53 -3.35
CA ALA A 221 9.74 -1.68 -2.82
C ALA A 221 9.20 -0.33 -2.31
N ASP A 222 8.01 0.05 -2.78
CA ASP A 222 7.31 1.25 -2.33
C ASP A 222 6.72 1.06 -0.93
N PHE A 223 6.35 -0.17 -0.59
CA PHE A 223 5.78 -0.51 0.71
C PHE A 223 6.24 -1.90 1.18
N ALA A 224 6.56 -2.00 2.47
CA ALA A 224 6.97 -3.23 3.11
C ALA A 224 6.32 -3.35 4.49
N LEU A 225 5.70 -4.50 4.78
CA LEU A 225 5.02 -4.71 6.07
C LEU A 225 5.48 -5.99 6.74
N SER A 226 5.84 -5.88 8.02
CA SER A 226 6.26 -7.02 8.83
C SER A 226 5.14 -7.58 9.70
N TYR A 227 5.19 -8.89 9.97
CA TYR A 227 4.28 -9.53 10.93
C TYR A 227 4.42 -8.94 12.33
N THR A 228 5.64 -8.60 12.74
CA THR A 228 5.93 -8.05 14.06
C THR A 228 5.25 -6.70 14.24
N THR A 229 5.30 -5.85 13.20
CA THR A 229 4.61 -4.55 13.19
C THR A 229 3.10 -4.72 13.29
N LEU A 230 2.51 -5.59 12.46
CA LEU A 230 1.06 -5.86 12.50
C LEU A 230 0.61 -6.50 13.81
N GLY A 231 1.37 -7.46 14.32
CA GLY A 231 1.08 -8.16 15.58
C GLY A 231 1.17 -7.20 16.76
N ALA A 232 2.20 -6.34 16.79
CA ALA A 232 2.32 -5.30 17.79
C ALA A 232 1.14 -4.32 17.71
N GLU A 233 0.76 -3.84 16.52
CA GLU A 233 -0.42 -2.97 16.36
C GLU A 233 -1.72 -3.64 16.81
N ALA A 234 -1.93 -4.90 16.47
CA ALA A 234 -3.11 -5.66 16.87
C ALA A 234 -3.19 -5.83 18.40
N VAL A 235 -2.09 -6.25 19.04
CA VAL A 235 -2.01 -6.38 20.50
C VAL A 235 -2.21 -5.02 21.18
N MET A 236 -1.57 -3.98 20.67
CA MET A 236 -1.69 -2.62 21.21
C MET A 236 -3.08 -2.02 21.02
N SER A 237 -3.82 -2.44 19.99
CA SER A 237 -5.23 -2.08 19.81
C SER A 237 -6.12 -2.77 20.86
N LEU A 238 -5.83 -4.03 21.21
CA LEU A 238 -6.61 -4.79 22.20
C LEU A 238 -6.35 -4.29 23.63
N LEU A 239 -5.08 -4.00 23.96
CA LEU A 239 -4.69 -3.46 25.26
C LEU A 239 -5.26 -2.06 25.53
N ARG A 240 -5.66 -1.33 24.48
CA ARG A 240 -6.34 -0.03 24.61
C ARG A 240 -7.84 -0.15 24.84
N GLY A 241 -8.38 -1.36 24.91
CA GLY A 241 -9.75 -1.65 25.34
C GLY A 241 -10.83 -1.15 24.38
N GLY A 242 -11.38 -2.04 23.55
CA GLY A 242 -12.71 -1.87 22.94
C GLY A 242 -12.96 -0.69 21.99
N GLU A 243 -12.05 0.27 21.83
CA GLU A 243 -12.10 1.25 20.73
C GLU A 243 -11.33 0.68 19.53
N SER A 244 -12.08 0.00 18.66
CA SER A 244 -11.61 -0.56 17.39
C SER A 244 -10.90 0.50 16.54
N GLY A 245 -9.62 0.27 16.21
CA GLY A 245 -8.97 0.83 15.02
C GLY A 245 -7.67 1.61 15.26
N CYS A 246 -6.54 0.92 15.03
CA CYS A 246 -5.18 1.44 14.79
C CYS A 246 -4.69 2.58 15.69
N SER A 247 -3.99 2.20 16.77
CA SER A 247 -3.17 3.15 17.52
C SER A 247 -1.68 2.93 17.26
N GLY A 248 -1.19 3.69 16.28
CA GLY A 248 0.20 4.13 16.22
C GLY A 248 0.53 4.92 17.48
N LYS A 249 1.45 4.40 18.29
CA LYS A 249 1.92 5.06 19.50
C LYS A 249 2.96 6.14 19.12
N ALA A 250 2.45 7.23 18.57
CA ALA A 250 3.12 8.53 18.44
C ALA A 250 2.13 9.72 18.54
N TRP A 251 0.84 9.45 18.75
CA TRP A 251 -0.21 10.44 18.60
C TRP A 251 -0.69 10.96 19.95
N SER A 252 -0.09 12.05 20.43
CA SER A 252 -0.77 13.03 21.28
C SER A 252 -1.07 14.26 20.42
N CYS A 253 -2.23 14.28 19.77
CA CYS A 253 -2.66 15.43 18.98
C CYS A 253 -3.51 16.34 19.88
N SER A 254 -2.87 17.26 20.59
CA SER A 254 -3.58 18.38 21.22
C SER A 254 -3.94 19.38 20.13
N ARG A 255 -5.23 19.60 19.88
CA ARG A 255 -5.70 20.72 19.07
C ARG A 255 -5.43 22.01 19.84
N SER A 256 -4.41 22.78 19.45
CA SER A 256 -4.35 24.21 19.78
C SER A 256 -5.00 25.00 18.63
N PRO A 257 -6.04 25.82 18.88
CA PRO A 257 -6.50 26.78 17.89
C PRO A 257 -5.35 27.74 17.55
N SER A 258 -4.99 27.88 16.27
CA SER A 258 -4.04 28.93 15.87
C SER A 258 -4.74 30.29 15.98
N PRO A 259 -4.14 31.31 16.61
CA PRO A 259 -4.71 32.65 16.63
C PRO A 259 -4.77 33.18 15.20
N ARG A 260 -5.93 33.69 14.79
CA ARG A 260 -6.06 34.45 13.56
C ARG A 260 -5.23 35.74 13.71
N ARG A 261 -4.34 36.00 12.75
CA ARG A 261 -3.83 37.34 12.44
C ARG A 261 -4.16 37.63 10.99
#